data_AF-A0A4Z0QLY4-F1
#
_entry.id   AF-A0A4Z0QLY4-F1
#
_cell.length_a   1.000
_cell.length_b   1.000
_cell.length_c   1.000
_cell.angle_alpha   90.00
_cell.angle_beta   90.00
_cell.angle_gamma   90.00
#
_symmetry.space_group_name_H-M   'P 1'
#
loop_
_entity.id
_entity.type
_entity.pdbx_description
1 polymer ?
#
loop_
_entity_poly.entity_id
_entity_poly.type
_entity_poly.pdbx_seq_one_letter_code
_entity_poly.pdbx_strand_id
1 'polypeptide(L)'
;RAALNKLPAFFRAVMKSVYPYDTTPFVKISIHEVVKTLVEAIILVFLVMYLFLQNFRATLIPTIAVPVVLLGTFAVLAAFGFSINTLTMFGMVLAIGLLVDDAIVVVENVDRVISGEGVPPNAAT
;
A
#
# COMPACT_ATOMS: atom_id res chain seq x y z
N ARG A 1 23.53 -18.78 -2.21
CA ARG A 1 24.30 -18.45 -3.43
C ARG A 1 25.76 -18.09 -3.14
N ALA A 2 26.05 -17.20 -2.17
CA ALA A 2 27.43 -16.81 -1.81
C ALA A 2 28.34 -17.94 -1.30
N ALA A 3 27.79 -19.01 -0.70
CA ALA A 3 28.57 -20.13 -0.19
C ALA A 3 29.18 -21.04 -1.29
N LEU A 4 28.52 -21.18 -2.45
CA LEU A 4 29.00 -22.01 -3.56
C LEU A 4 30.14 -21.35 -4.36
N ASN A 5 30.20 -20.01 -4.34
CA ASN A 5 31.33 -19.26 -4.90
C ASN A 5 32.62 -19.41 -4.08
N LYS A 6 32.53 -19.94 -2.85
CA LYS A 6 33.68 -20.24 -2.01
C LYS A 6 34.27 -21.65 -2.22
N LEU A 7 33.65 -22.49 -3.08
CA LEU A 7 34.17 -23.83 -3.36
C LEU A 7 35.39 -23.79 -4.30
N PRO A 8 36.35 -24.74 -4.17
CA PRO A 8 37.49 -24.85 -5.08
C PRO A 8 37.05 -25.00 -6.54
N ALA A 9 37.80 -24.40 -7.47
CA ALA A 9 37.43 -24.29 -8.89
C ALA A 9 37.13 -25.65 -9.57
N PHE A 10 37.80 -26.71 -9.13
CA PHE A 10 37.59 -28.08 -9.61
C PHE A 10 36.14 -28.57 -9.39
N PHE A 11 35.56 -28.30 -8.22
CA PHE A 11 34.19 -28.71 -7.90
C PHE A 11 33.14 -27.92 -8.70
N ARG A 12 33.44 -26.67 -9.08
CA ARG A 12 32.57 -25.86 -9.95
C ARG A 12 32.57 -26.33 -11.40
N ALA A 13 33.69 -26.89 -11.88
CA ALA A 13 33.82 -27.39 -13.24
C ALA A 13 33.14 -28.77 -13.46
N VAL A 14 33.06 -29.59 -12.40
CA VAL A 14 32.54 -30.96 -12.47
C VAL A 14 31.07 -31.08 -12.03
N MET A 15 30.57 -30.21 -11.14
CA MET A 15 29.19 -30.30 -10.63
C MET A 15 28.23 -29.30 -11.30
N LYS A 16 27.22 -29.81 -12.02
CA LYS A 16 26.10 -29.01 -12.54
C LYS A 16 25.15 -28.68 -11.39
N SER A 17 25.25 -27.48 -10.83
CA SER A 17 24.35 -27.02 -9.77
C SER A 17 22.96 -26.74 -10.34
N VAL A 18 22.01 -27.62 -10.03
CA VAL A 18 20.58 -27.43 -10.29
C VAL A 18 19.92 -27.17 -8.94
N TYR A 19 19.15 -26.08 -8.82
CA TYR A 19 18.37 -25.77 -7.62
C TYR A 19 16.92 -26.19 -7.88
N PRO A 20 16.50 -27.40 -7.49
CA PRO A 20 15.13 -27.87 -7.74
C PRO A 20 14.09 -27.16 -6.86
N TYR A 21 14.53 -26.54 -5.75
CA TYR A 21 13.67 -25.82 -4.82
C TYR A 21 14.31 -24.46 -4.50
N ASP A 22 13.91 -23.43 -5.24
CA ASP A 22 14.27 -22.04 -4.97
C ASP A 22 12.98 -21.26 -4.77
N THR A 23 12.73 -20.78 -3.55
CA THR A 23 11.58 -19.93 -3.23
C THR A 23 11.84 -18.46 -3.54
N THR A 24 13.10 -18.08 -3.82
CA THR A 24 13.47 -16.69 -4.15
C THR A 24 12.74 -16.14 -5.38
N PRO A 25 12.61 -16.88 -6.50
CA PRO A 25 11.83 -16.44 -7.66
C PRO A 25 10.37 -16.19 -7.29
N PHE A 26 9.78 -17.09 -6.50
CA PHE A 26 8.40 -16.95 -6.03
C PHE A 26 8.22 -15.71 -5.16
N VAL A 27 9.08 -15.50 -4.16
CA VAL A 27 9.04 -14.30 -3.30
C VAL A 27 9.18 -13.02 -4.12
N LYS A 28 10.10 -13.00 -5.11
CA LYS A 28 10.32 -11.82 -5.94
C LYS A 28 9.11 -11.51 -6.83
N ILE A 29 8.47 -12.53 -7.38
CA ILE A 29 7.22 -12.40 -8.15
C ILE A 29 6.09 -11.93 -7.23
N SER A 30 5.93 -12.51 -6.04
CA SER A 30 4.90 -12.10 -5.08
C SER A 30 5.05 -10.65 -4.64
N ILE A 31 6.28 -10.17 -4.39
CA ILE A 31 6.51 -8.75 -4.07
C ILE A 31 6.12 -7.86 -5.25
N HIS A 32 6.47 -8.26 -6.48
CA HIS A 32 6.11 -7.49 -7.67
C HIS A 32 4.59 -7.40 -7.86
N GLU A 33 3.88 -8.51 -7.68
CA GLU A 33 2.42 -8.55 -7.75
C GLU A 33 1.78 -7.69 -6.65
N VAL A 34 2.25 -7.76 -5.40
CA VAL A 34 1.74 -6.92 -4.30
C VAL A 34 1.91 -5.43 -4.62
N VAL A 35 3.06 -5.03 -5.15
CA VAL A 35 3.29 -3.63 -5.54
C VAL A 35 2.35 -3.21 -6.66
N LYS A 36 2.17 -4.08 -7.67
CA LYS A 36 1.23 -3.82 -8.77
C LYS A 36 -0.20 -3.66 -8.26
N THR A 37 -0.68 -4.57 -7.42
CA THR A 37 -2.02 -4.50 -6.82
C THR A 37 -2.21 -3.24 -5.96
N LEU A 38 -1.18 -2.82 -5.21
CA LEU A 38 -1.24 -1.57 -4.44
C LEU A 38 -1.38 -0.35 -5.36
N VAL A 39 -0.65 -0.30 -6.47
CA VAL A 39 -0.77 0.78 -7.46
C VAL A 39 -2.16 0.78 -8.11
N GLU A 40 -2.67 -0.38 -8.51
CA GLU A 40 -4.02 -0.52 -9.05
C GLU A 40 -5.09 -0.06 -8.04
N ALA A 41 -4.95 -0.43 -6.76
CA ALA A 41 -5.86 -0.01 -5.70
C ALA A 41 -5.85 1.52 -5.49
N ILE A 42 -4.68 2.16 -5.49
CA ILE A 42 -4.56 3.62 -5.35
C ILE A 42 -5.24 4.33 -6.53
N ILE A 43 -5.04 3.83 -7.76
CA ILE A 43 -5.68 4.40 -8.95
C ILE A 43 -7.21 4.26 -8.86
N LEU A 44 -7.70 3.08 -8.45
CA LEU A 44 -9.13 2.84 -8.29
C LEU A 44 -9.75 3.76 -7.22
N VAL A 45 -9.10 3.91 -6.07
CA VAL A 45 -9.55 4.85 -5.02
C VAL A 45 -9.58 6.27 -5.57
N PHE A 46 -8.52 6.72 -6.24
CA PHE A 46 -8.49 8.05 -6.86
C PHE A 46 -9.66 8.26 -7.84
N LEU A 47 -9.94 7.29 -8.71
CA LEU A 47 -11.03 7.40 -9.70
C LEU A 47 -12.41 7.45 -9.04
N VAL A 48 -12.67 6.59 -8.05
CA VAL A 48 -13.94 6.59 -7.32
C VAL A 48 -14.12 7.91 -6.58
N MET A 49 -13.09 8.37 -5.86
CA MET A 49 -13.12 9.65 -5.16
C MET A 49 -13.35 10.82 -6.12
N TYR A 50 -12.67 10.82 -7.27
CA TYR A 50 -12.81 11.86 -8.29
C TYR A 50 -14.21 11.91 -8.88
N LEU A 51 -14.85 10.76 -9.09
CA LEU A 51 -16.22 10.68 -9.56
C LEU A 51 -17.20 11.33 -8.57
N PHE A 52 -17.03 11.09 -7.26
CA PHE A 52 -17.91 11.63 -6.23
C PHE A 52 -17.69 13.13 -5.96
N LEU A 53 -16.42 13.55 -5.86
CA LEU A 53 -16.08 14.92 -5.43
C LEU A 53 -15.98 15.91 -6.59
N GLN A 54 -15.74 15.46 -7.83
CA GLN A 54 -15.55 16.29 -9.03
C GLN A 54 -14.51 17.44 -8.90
N ASN A 55 -13.72 17.44 -7.82
CA ASN A 55 -12.75 18.47 -7.48
C ASN A 55 -11.37 17.82 -7.25
N PHE A 56 -10.39 18.22 -8.06
CA PHE A 56 -9.05 17.63 -8.05
C PHE A 56 -8.30 17.87 -6.73
N ARG A 57 -8.55 18.99 -6.04
CA ARG A 57 -7.88 19.30 -4.78
C ARG A 57 -8.43 18.47 -3.62
N ALA A 58 -9.75 18.30 -3.61
CA ALA A 58 -10.48 17.50 -2.63
C ALA A 58 -10.08 16.02 -2.68
N THR A 59 -9.83 15.51 -3.88
CA THR A 59 -9.54 14.09 -4.15
C THR A 59 -8.10 13.69 -3.80
N LEU A 60 -7.18 14.64 -3.85
CA LEU A 60 -5.77 14.44 -3.49
C LEU A 60 -5.57 14.10 -2.01
N ILE A 61 -6.41 14.65 -1.12
CA ILE A 61 -6.32 14.45 0.33
C ILE A 61 -6.45 12.95 0.70
N PRO A 62 -7.54 12.25 0.35
CA PRO A 62 -7.68 10.81 0.63
C PRO A 62 -6.65 9.96 -0.14
N THR A 63 -6.31 10.36 -1.36
CA THR A 63 -5.33 9.63 -2.20
C THR A 63 -3.95 9.54 -1.55
N ILE A 64 -3.52 10.57 -0.83
CA ILE A 64 -2.24 10.57 -0.10
C ILE A 64 -2.39 9.93 1.28
N ALA A 65 -3.54 10.11 1.95
CA ALA A 65 -3.78 9.56 3.28
C ALA A 65 -3.70 8.02 3.31
N VAL A 66 -4.28 7.34 2.32
CA VAL A 66 -4.32 5.86 2.26
C VAL A 66 -2.90 5.25 2.24
N PRO A 67 -1.97 5.62 1.34
CA PRO A 67 -0.60 5.12 1.35
C PRO A 67 0.14 5.42 2.67
N VAL A 68 -0.04 6.62 3.23
CA VAL A 68 0.66 7.03 4.46
C VAL A 68 0.24 6.16 5.64
N VAL A 69 -1.05 5.89 5.81
CA VAL A 69 -1.54 5.05 6.91
C VAL A 69 -1.19 3.57 6.72
N LEU A 70 -1.18 3.07 5.48
CA LEU A 70 -0.71 1.71 5.20
C LEU A 70 0.76 1.52 5.56
N LEU A 71 1.63 2.47 5.17
CA LEU A 71 3.04 2.45 5.54
C LEU A 71 3.23 2.54 7.06
N GLY A 72 2.45 3.39 7.73
CA GLY A 72 2.43 3.46 9.19
C GLY A 72 2.02 2.14 9.85
N THR A 73 0.98 1.50 9.33
CA THR A 73 0.51 0.19 9.81
C THR A 73 1.61 -0.87 9.67
N PHE A 74 2.29 -0.94 8.52
CA PHE A 74 3.41 -1.87 8.35
C PHE A 74 4.57 -1.59 9.30
N ALA A 75 4.89 -0.32 9.55
CA ALA A 75 5.94 0.05 10.49
C ALA A 75 5.60 -0.40 11.93
N VAL A 76 4.35 -0.21 12.35
CA VAL A 76 3.86 -0.66 13.66
C VAL A 76 3.88 -2.18 13.74
N LEU A 77 3.35 -2.89 12.75
CA LEU A 77 3.39 -4.36 12.71
C LEU A 77 4.82 -4.89 12.81
N ALA A 78 5.76 -4.29 12.08
CA ALA A 78 7.17 -4.64 12.14
C ALA A 78 7.79 -4.36 13.51
N ALA A 79 7.46 -3.23 14.15
CA ALA A 79 7.95 -2.88 15.48
C ALA A 79 7.48 -3.85 16.57
N PHE A 80 6.26 -4.38 16.45
CA PHE A 80 5.71 -5.39 17.38
C PHE A 80 6.06 -6.84 16.99
N GLY A 81 6.84 -7.05 15.92
CA GLY A 81 7.22 -8.38 15.47
C GLY A 81 6.08 -9.19 14.85
N PHE A 82 5.00 -8.53 14.42
CA PHE A 82 3.91 -9.18 13.70
C PHE A 82 4.31 -9.49 12.26
N SER A 83 3.92 -10.67 11.78
CA SER A 83 4.09 -11.08 10.39
C SER A 83 2.90 -10.64 9.54
N ILE A 84 3.14 -10.37 8.25
CA ILE A 84 2.06 -10.27 7.26
C ILE A 84 1.50 -11.67 6.99
N ASN A 85 0.27 -11.91 7.40
CA ASN A 85 -0.50 -13.13 7.21
C ASN A 85 -1.97 -12.81 6.86
N THR A 86 -2.77 -13.85 6.59
CA THR A 86 -4.17 -13.71 6.18
C THR A 86 -5.02 -12.86 7.13
N LEU A 87 -4.84 -12.98 8.46
CA LEU A 87 -5.58 -12.18 9.44
C LEU A 87 -5.18 -10.70 9.38
N THR A 88 -3.88 -10.41 9.32
CA THR A 88 -3.40 -9.02 9.19
C THR A 88 -3.82 -8.40 7.85
N MET A 89 -3.84 -9.18 6.77
CA MET A 89 -4.33 -8.74 5.47
C MET A 89 -5.82 -8.43 5.50
N PHE A 90 -6.63 -9.25 6.17
CA PHE A 90 -8.05 -9.00 6.34
C PHE A 90 -8.30 -7.71 7.15
N GLY A 91 -7.55 -7.51 8.24
CA GLY A 91 -7.59 -6.28 9.02
C GLY A 91 -7.21 -5.04 8.20
N MET A 92 -6.19 -5.13 7.35
CA MET A 92 -5.80 -4.04 6.46
C MET A 92 -6.89 -3.68 5.44
N VAL A 93 -7.57 -4.67 4.85
CA VAL A 93 -8.67 -4.42 3.91
C VAL A 93 -9.83 -3.70 4.60
N LEU A 94 -10.22 -4.13 5.81
CA LEU A 94 -11.27 -3.46 6.59
C LEU A 94 -10.85 -2.03 6.99
N ALA A 95 -9.60 -1.85 7.40
CA ALA A 95 -9.07 -0.55 7.79
C ALA A 95 -9.05 0.44 6.62
N ILE A 96 -8.75 0.00 5.39
CA ILE A 96 -8.83 0.86 4.21
C ILE A 96 -10.25 1.38 4.00
N GLY A 97 -11.27 0.54 4.14
CA GLY A 97 -12.67 0.95 4.02
C GLY A 97 -13.04 2.04 5.03
N LEU A 98 -12.75 1.80 6.31
CA LEU A 98 -13.02 2.76 7.38
C LEU A 98 -12.24 4.08 7.20
N LEU A 99 -10.98 4.00 6.77
CA LEU A 99 -10.14 5.18 6.58
C LEU A 99 -10.63 6.06 5.42
N VAL A 100 -11.06 5.44 4.33
CA VAL A 100 -11.58 6.18 3.17
C VAL A 100 -12.90 6.86 3.53
N ASP A 101 -13.78 6.22 4.29
CA ASP A 101 -15.03 6.82 4.77
C ASP A 101 -14.77 8.10 5.59
N ASP A 102 -13.87 8.05 6.57
CA ASP A 102 -13.50 9.22 7.37
C ASP A 102 -12.94 10.36 6.49
N ALA A 103 -12.06 10.03 5.55
CA ALA A 103 -11.47 11.02 4.65
C ALA A 103 -12.49 11.63 3.68
N ILE A 104 -13.47 10.84 3.22
CA ILE A 104 -14.59 11.33 2.39
C ILE A 104 -15.44 12.31 3.21
N VAL A 105 -15.87 11.92 4.41
CA VAL A 105 -16.78 12.72 5.23
C VAL A 105 -16.17 14.07 5.59
N VAL A 106 -14.88 14.11 5.93
CA VAL A 106 -14.17 15.38 6.22
C VAL A 106 -14.15 16.28 4.99
N VAL A 107 -13.76 15.75 3.83
CA VAL A 107 -13.65 16.56 2.60
C VAL A 107 -15.02 17.04 2.12
N GLU A 108 -16.04 16.19 2.17
CA GLU A 108 -17.41 16.55 1.84
C GLU A 108 -17.93 17.62 2.81
N ASN A 109 -17.64 17.48 4.11
CA ASN A 109 -18.08 18.47 5.10
C ASN A 109 -17.41 19.82 4.90
N VAL A 110 -16.12 19.85 4.59
CA VAL A 110 -15.39 21.09 4.25
C VAL A 110 -16.03 21.76 3.03
N ASP A 111 -16.32 20.99 1.97
CA ASP A 111 -16.95 21.51 0.75
C ASP A 111 -18.39 22.05 1.00
N ARG A 112 -19.15 21.33 1.84
CA ARG A 112 -20.49 21.72 2.30
C ARG A 112 -20.46 23.04 3.08
N VAL A 113 -19.53 23.19 4.01
CA VAL A 113 -19.38 24.40 4.85
C VAL A 113 -18.95 25.60 4.03
N ILE A 114 -18.00 25.43 3.10
CA ILE A 114 -17.57 26.51 2.19
C ILE A 114 -18.72 26.95 1.27
N SER A 115 -19.46 25.99 0.71
CA SER A 115 -20.57 26.28 -0.22
C SER A 115 -21.83 26.82 0.47
N GLY A 116 -22.10 26.41 1.71
CA GLY A 116 -23.29 26.80 2.46
C GLY A 116 -23.09 28.08 3.29
N GLU A 117 -21.99 28.17 4.05
CA GLU A 117 -21.76 29.25 5.02
C GLU A 117 -20.77 30.31 4.52
N GLY A 118 -20.09 30.08 3.39
CA GLY A 118 -19.20 31.06 2.75
C GLY A 118 -17.91 31.35 3.52
N VAL A 119 -17.57 30.51 4.49
CA VAL A 119 -16.35 30.62 5.31
C VAL A 119 -15.10 30.28 4.48
N PRO A 120 -13.98 30.99 4.67
CA PRO A 120 -12.75 30.72 3.94
C PRO A 120 -12.15 29.35 4.30
N PRO A 121 -11.43 28.69 3.37
CA PRO A 121 -11.02 27.28 3.50
C PRO A 121 -10.18 26.93 4.76
N ASN A 122 -9.48 27.91 5.31
CA ASN A 122 -8.66 27.75 6.52
C ASN A 122 -9.48 27.73 7.82
N ALA A 123 -10.71 28.22 7.81
CA ALA A 123 -11.64 28.21 8.94
C ALA A 123 -12.65 27.05 8.87
N ALA A 124 -12.65 26.29 7.76
CA ALA A 124 -13.61 25.21 7.47
C ALA A 124 -13.06 23.80 7.76
N THR A 125 -11.90 23.67 8.40
CA THR A 125 -11.24 22.40 8.76
C THR A 125 -11.50 22.00 10.20
#